data_AF-A0A9E0EN37-F1
#
_entry.id   AF-A0A9E0EN37-F1
#
_cell.length_a   1.000
_cell.length_b   1.000
_cell.length_c   1.000
_cell.angle_alpha   90.00
_cell.angle_beta   90.00
_cell.angle_gamma   90.00
#
_symmetry.space_group_name_H-M   'P 1'
#
loop_
_entity.id
_entity.type
_entity.pdbx_description
1 polymer ?
#
loop_
_entity_poly.entity_id
_entity_poly.type
_entity_poly.pdbx_seq_one_letter_code
_entity_poly.pdbx_strand_id
1 'polypeptide(L)' 'MLENFLVVILVILAIIMITVILLQPDRSQGLAKNTNVLDEEKEGVEKFTEWIAAAFLITAVVFQIVR' A
#
# COMPACT_ATOMS: atom_id res chain seq x y z
N MET A 1 -11.64 -8.85 -22.27
CA MET A 1 -10.71 -9.70 -21.48
C MET A 1 -9.70 -8.88 -20.70
N LEU A 2 -9.00 -7.92 -21.32
CA LEU A 2 -8.05 -7.05 -20.63
C LEU A 2 -8.69 -6.22 -19.50
N GLU A 3 -9.88 -5.64 -19.71
CA GLU A 3 -10.60 -4.94 -18.63
C GLU A 3 -10.85 -5.82 -17.40
N ASN A 4 -11.42 -7.02 -17.58
CA ASN A 4 -11.67 -7.94 -16.46
C ASN A 4 -10.36 -8.29 -15.72
N PHE A 5 -9.26 -8.43 -16.45
CA PHE A 5 -7.95 -8.67 -15.84
C PHE A 5 -7.47 -7.47 -15.01
N LEU A 6 -7.61 -6.24 -15.53
CA LEU A 6 -7.28 -5.02 -14.79
C LEU A 6 -8.16 -4.85 -13.54
N VAL A 7 -9.44 -5.19 -13.62
CA VAL A 7 -10.35 -5.20 -12.45
C VAL A 7 -9.85 -6.18 -11.40
N VAL A 8 -9.46 -7.39 -11.78
CA VAL A 8 -8.91 -8.38 -10.84
C VAL A 8 -7.63 -7.85 -10.17
N ILE A 9 -6.72 -7.23 -10.92
CA ILE A 9 -5.51 -6.61 -10.35
C ILE A 9 -5.87 -5.52 -9.34
N LEU A 10 -6.80 -4.63 -9.69
CA LEU A 10 -7.24 -3.56 -8.79
C LEU A 10 -7.82 -4.11 -7.49
N VAL A 11 -8.62 -5.17 -7.56
CA VAL A 11 -9.18 -5.82 -6.37
C VAL A 11 -8.07 -6.42 -5.50
N ILE A 12 -7.10 -7.10 -6.09
CA ILE A 12 -5.96 -7.69 -5.35
C ILE A 12 -5.15 -6.57 -4.67
N LEU A 13 -4.81 -5.52 -5.40
CA LEU A 13 -4.05 -4.38 -4.86
C LEU A 13 -4.82 -3.68 -3.74
N ALA A 14 -6.14 -3.56 -3.83
CA ALA A 14 -6.98 -3.01 -2.77
C ALA A 14 -6.95 -3.86 -1.49
N ILE A 15 -7.05 -5.19 -1.61
CA ILE A 15 -6.97 -6.11 -0.47
C ILE A 15 -5.60 -5.99 0.21
N ILE A 16 -4.51 -5.95 -0.57
CA ILE A 16 -3.15 -5.78 -0.06
C ILE A 16 -3.03 -4.43 0.67
N MET A 17 -3.48 -3.33 0.05
CA MET A 17 -3.48 -1.99 0.65
C MET A 17 -4.16 -1.98 2.02
N ILE A 18 -5.39 -2.52 2.11
CA ILE A 18 -6.12 -2.57 3.37
C ILE A 18 -5.34 -3.36 4.42
N THR A 19 -4.81 -4.53 4.03
CA THR A 19 -4.05 -5.39 4.94
C THR A 19 -2.80 -4.70 5.48
N VAL A 20 -2.05 -4.02 4.60
CA VAL A 20 -0.81 -3.34 4.98
C VAL A 20 -1.10 -2.11 5.83
N ILE A 21 -2.14 -1.31 5.51
CA ILE A 21 -2.54 -0.16 6.33
C ILE A 21 -2.94 -0.61 7.74
N LEU A 22 -3.64 -1.74 7.87
CA LEU A 22 -3.98 -2.29 9.18
C LEU A 22 -2.77 -2.83 9.95
N LEU A 23 -1.70 -3.23 9.25
CA LEU A 23 -0.43 -3.65 9.84
C LEU A 23 0.48 -2.47 10.20
N GLN A 24 0.21 -1.26 9.68
CA GLN A 24 1.01 -0.09 10.02
C GLN A 24 0.83 0.22 11.52
N PRO A 25 1.93 0.21 12.30
CA PRO A 25 1.85 0.57 13.70
C PRO A 25 1.56 2.06 13.84
N ASP A 26 0.70 2.40 14.79
CA ASP A 26 0.24 3.77 15.02
C ASP A 26 1.41 4.75 15.20
N ARG A 27 1.43 5.82 14.38
CA ARG A 27 2.45 6.88 14.43
C ARG A 27 2.50 7.59 15.80
N SER A 28 1.40 7.59 16.55
CA SER A 28 1.32 8.20 17.89
C SER A 28 2.25 7.53 18.92
N GLN A 29 2.68 6.29 18.68
CA GLN A 29 3.59 5.56 19.57
C GLN A 29 5.08 5.83 19.26
N GLY A 30 5.40 6.46 18.13
CA GLY A 30 6.79 6.73 17.71
C GLY A 30 7.41 7.99 18.31
N LEU A 31 6.61 8.97 18.73
CA LEU A 31 7.13 10.21 19.33
C LEU A 31 7.72 10.02 20.74
N ALA A 32 7.47 8.88 21.39
CA ALA A 32 7.81 8.65 22.79
C ALA A 32 8.89 7.57 23.04
N LYS A 33 9.34 6.83 22.01
CA LYS A 33 10.28 5.72 22.18
C LYS A 33 11.57 5.96 21.41
N ASN A 34 12.67 5.94 22.17
CA ASN A 34 14.05 6.02 21.71
C ASN A 34 14.33 5.23 20.43
N THR A 35 15.12 5.84 19.55
CA THR A 35 15.75 5.30 18.35
C THR A 35 16.30 3.90 18.62
N ASN A 36 15.54 2.87 18.26
CA ASN A 36 15.93 1.48 18.37
C ASN A 36 15.32 0.73 17.18
N VAL A 37 15.92 -0.39 16.80
CA VAL A 37 15.64 -1.27 15.64
C VAL A 37 14.17 -1.38 15.17
N LEU A 38 13.20 -1.17 16.06
CA LEU A 38 11.77 -1.04 15.73
C LEU A 38 11.45 0.07 14.72
N ASP A 39 12.22 1.17 14.66
CA ASP A 39 11.94 2.28 13.74
C ASP A 39 12.29 1.95 12.27
N GLU A 40 13.30 1.10 12.02
CA GLU A 40 13.63 0.63 10.66
C GLU A 40 12.54 -0.30 10.11
N GLU A 41 11.97 -1.19 10.95
CA GLU A 41 10.86 -2.06 10.55
C GLU A 41 9.61 -1.24 10.20
N LYS A 42 9.33 -0.16 10.94
CA LYS A 42 8.23 0.76 10.64
C LYS A 42 8.43 1.48 9.31
N GLU A 43 9.64 1.98 9.05
CA GLU A 43 9.98 2.64 7.80
C GLU A 43 9.81 1.70 6.59
N GLY A 44 10.11 0.40 6.77
CA GLY A 44 9.90 -0.62 5.73
C GLY A 44 8.43 -0.82 5.34
N VAL A 45 7.53 -0.90 6.32
CA VAL A 45 6.09 -1.07 6.06
C VAL A 45 5.48 0.18 5.46
N GLU A 46 5.88 1.37 5.91
CA GLU A 46 5.44 2.65 5.34
C GLU A 46 5.85 2.77 3.87
N LYS A 47 7.13 2.51 3.53
CA LYS A 47 7.62 2.49 2.15
C LYS A 47 6.91 1.45 1.29
N PHE A 48 6.68 0.25 1.82
CA PHE A 48 5.94 -0.78 1.07
C PHE A 48 4.53 -0.32 0.73
N THR A 49 3.85 0.35 1.66
CA THR A 49 2.51 0.90 1.41
C THR A 49 2.53 1.94 0.30
N GLU A 50 3.54 2.80 0.27
CA GLU A 50 3.73 3.81 -0.79
C GLU A 50 3.85 3.15 -2.17
N TRP A 51 4.65 2.08 -2.29
CA TRP A 51 4.79 1.32 -3.53
C TRP A 51 3.48 0.69 -4.00
N ILE A 52 2.71 0.08 -3.09
CA ILE A 52 1.42 -0.52 -3.45
C ILE A 52 0.42 0.56 -3.83
N ALA A 53 0.39 1.70 -3.13
CA ALA A 53 -0.47 2.82 -3.47
C ALA A 53 -0.17 3.37 -4.87
N ALA A 54 1.12 3.51 -5.22
CA ALA A 54 1.54 3.93 -6.56
C ALA A 54 1.11 2.92 -7.63
N ALA A 55 1.32 1.62 -7.40
CA ALA A 55 0.89 0.56 -8.32
C ALA A 55 -0.63 0.54 -8.52
N PHE A 56 -1.40 0.76 -7.45
CA PHE A 56 -2.86 0.87 -7.51
C PHE A 56 -3.27 2.06 -8.36
N LEU A 57 -2.69 3.25 -8.12
CA LEU A 57 -2.98 4.46 -8.88
C LEU A 57 -2.69 4.27 -10.37
N ILE A 58 -1.50 3.76 -10.72
CA ILE A 58 -1.09 3.53 -12.11
C ILE A 58 -2.08 2.59 -12.79
N THR A 59 -2.42 1.48 -12.13
CA THR A 59 -3.37 0.50 -12.67
C THR A 59 -4.76 1.12 -12.87
N ALA A 60 -5.20 1.96 -11.93
CA ALA A 60 -6.49 2.64 -12.00
C ALA A 60 -6.55 3.64 -13.17
N VAL A 61 -5.47 4.39 -13.40
CA VAL A 61 -5.35 5.30 -14.54
C VAL A 61 -5.37 4.52 -15.86
N VAL A 62 -4.60 3.44 -15.96
CA VAL A 62 -4.61 2.56 -17.15
C VAL A 62 -6.00 1.99 -17.40
N PHE A 63 -6.68 1.52 -16.36
CA PHE A 63 -8.05 1.02 -16.46
C PHE A 63 -9.00 2.10 -16.99
N GLN A 64 -8.90 3.33 -16.50
CA GLN A 64 -9.73 4.44 -16.95
C GLN A 64 -9.50 4.83 -18.41
N ILE A 65 -8.30 4.60 -18.95
CA ILE A 65 -7.97 4.87 -20.36
C ILE A 65 -8.47 3.75 -21.27
N VAL A 66 -8.41 2.49 -20.80
CA VAL A 66 -8.75 1.31 -21.59
C VAL A 66 -10.26 1.03 -21.61
N ARG A 67 -10.98 1.44 -20.56
CA ARG A 67 -12.43 1.33 -20.43
C ARG A 67 -13.15 2.45 -21.17
#